data_AF-A0AA38T1J4-F1
#
_entry.id   AF-A0AA38T1J4-F1
#
_cell.length_a   1.000
_cell.length_b   1.000
_cell.length_c   1.000
_cell.angle_alpha   90.00
_cell.angle_beta   90.00
_cell.angle_gamma   90.00
#
_symmetry.space_group_name_H-M   'P 1'
#
loop_
_entity.id
_entity.type
_entity.pdbx_description
1 polymer ?
#
loop_
_entity_poly.entity_id
_entity_poly.type
_entity_poly.pdbx_seq_one_letter_code
_entity_poly.pdbx_strand_id
1 'polypeptide(L)'
;MLSSSSTIGLMIIKAYLIFLFTFTTVNSRPILPASDSDLTEFPLNLEYLEAEYFLFASMGRGLDSVRPDLADGGPPPIGAKKANLTSLTNDIITQFAYQEIGHIRVRC
;
A
#
# COMPACT_ATOMS: atom_id res chain seq x y z
N MET A 1 -33.17 31.51 -44.40
CA MET A 1 -31.74 31.77 -44.69
C MET A 1 -31.00 31.92 -43.37
N LEU A 2 -30.46 30.84 -42.80
CA LEU A 2 -29.49 30.98 -41.72
C LEU A 2 -28.26 31.65 -42.33
N SER A 3 -27.88 32.82 -41.82
CA SER A 3 -26.78 33.60 -42.38
C SER A 3 -25.49 32.79 -42.28
N SER A 4 -24.67 32.83 -43.32
CA SER A 4 -23.32 32.22 -43.40
C SER A 4 -22.40 32.61 -42.24
N SER A 5 -22.73 33.67 -41.50
CA SER A 5 -22.04 34.09 -40.27
C SER A 5 -22.25 33.11 -39.10
N SER A 6 -23.43 32.49 -39.00
CA SER A 6 -23.75 31.54 -37.92
C SER A 6 -23.01 30.20 -38.07
N THR A 7 -22.76 29.76 -39.31
CA THR A 7 -22.03 28.51 -39.58
C THR A 7 -20.54 28.67 -39.31
N ILE A 8 -19.94 29.81 -39.65
CA ILE A 8 -18.52 30.11 -39.39
C ILE A 8 -18.25 30.18 -37.87
N GLY A 9 -19.12 30.86 -37.10
CA GLY A 9 -19.01 30.91 -35.65
C GLY A 9 -19.06 29.53 -34.99
N LEU A 10 -19.94 28.65 -35.47
CA LEU A 10 -20.05 27.27 -34.97
C LEU A 10 -18.80 26.43 -35.30
N MET A 11 -18.17 26.66 -36.45
CA MET A 11 -16.92 25.99 -36.84
C MET A 11 -15.75 26.42 -35.94
N ILE A 12 -15.66 27.70 -35.60
CA ILE A 12 -14.60 28.22 -34.72
C ILE A 12 -14.74 27.66 -33.30
N ILE A 13 -15.96 27.63 -32.75
CA ILE A 13 -16.22 27.05 -31.42
C ILE A 13 -15.88 25.56 -31.40
N LYS A 14 -16.28 24.80 -32.44
CA LYS A 14 -15.94 23.37 -32.55
C LYS A 14 -14.43 23.16 -32.64
N ALA A 15 -13.73 23.96 -33.44
CA ALA A 15 -12.27 23.89 -33.56
C ALA A 15 -11.58 24.20 -32.23
N TYR A 16 -12.07 25.20 -31.48
CA TYR A 16 -11.54 25.55 -30.16
C TYR A 16 -11.78 24.43 -29.13
N LEU A 17 -12.97 23.81 -29.14
CA LEU A 17 -13.28 22.67 -28.27
C LEU A 17 -12.42 21.44 -28.59
N ILE A 18 -12.18 21.14 -29.87
CA ILE A 18 -11.30 20.05 -30.31
C ILE A 18 -9.86 20.35 -29.89
N PHE A 19 -9.39 21.58 -30.11
CA PHE A 19 -8.07 22.03 -29.67
C PHE A 19 -7.93 21.87 -28.15
N LEU A 20 -8.87 22.39 -27.36
CA LEU A 20 -8.86 22.26 -25.90
C LEU A 20 -8.85 20.78 -25.44
N PHE A 21 -9.62 19.91 -26.11
CA PHE A 21 -9.63 18.48 -25.83
C PHE A 21 -8.28 17.82 -26.13
N THR A 22 -7.65 18.14 -27.26
CA THR A 22 -6.33 17.56 -27.63
C THR A 22 -5.17 18.10 -26.79
N PHE A 23 -5.25 19.33 -26.28
CA PHE A 23 -4.20 19.92 -25.43
C PHE A 23 -4.31 19.52 -23.96
N THR A 24 -5.49 19.08 -23.49
CA THR A 24 -5.71 18.63 -22.11
C THR A 24 -5.52 17.12 -21.92
N THR A 25 -5.44 16.34 -23.00
CA THR A 25 -5.07 14.92 -22.91
C THR A 25 -3.57 14.78 -22.67
N VAL A 26 -3.15 14.81 -21.40
CA VAL A 26 -1.84 14.28 -21.01
C VAL A 26 -1.88 12.78 -21.29
N ASN A 27 -1.02 12.32 -22.20
CA ASN A 27 -0.86 10.89 -22.50
C ASN A 27 -0.07 10.23 -21.36
N SER A 28 -0.64 10.22 -20.16
CA SER A 28 -0.15 9.47 -19.02
C SER A 28 -0.53 8.01 -19.24
N ARG A 29 0.30 7.26 -19.97
CA ARG A 29 0.19 5.80 -19.91
C ARG A 29 0.55 5.39 -18.47
N PRO A 30 -0.37 4.81 -17.69
CA PRO A 30 0.02 4.27 -16.40
C PRO A 30 1.09 3.21 -16.66
N ILE A 31 2.26 3.39 -16.06
CA ILE A 31 3.27 2.34 -16.00
C ILE A 31 2.71 1.35 -14.99
N LEU A 32 2.04 0.31 -15.50
CA LEU A 32 1.58 -0.78 -14.67
C LEU A 32 2.80 -1.64 -14.29
N PRO A 33 2.89 -2.09 -13.03
CA PRO A 33 3.91 -3.03 -12.60
C PRO A 33 3.83 -4.32 -13.43
N ALA A 34 4.95 -5.03 -13.52
CA ALA A 34 5.02 -6.26 -14.31
C ALA A 34 4.30 -7.42 -13.61
N SER A 35 4.22 -7.36 -12.27
CA SER A 35 3.61 -8.35 -11.41
C SER A 35 2.99 -7.67 -10.18
N ASP A 36 1.94 -8.27 -9.61
CA ASP A 36 1.37 -7.81 -8.34
C ASP A 36 2.40 -7.88 -7.20
N SER A 37 3.41 -8.75 -7.30
CA SER A 37 4.54 -8.79 -6.35
C SER A 37 5.26 -7.45 -6.21
N ASP A 38 5.41 -6.70 -7.30
CA ASP A 38 6.07 -5.39 -7.29
C ASP A 38 5.27 -4.37 -6.46
N LEU A 39 3.95 -4.58 -6.32
CA LEU A 39 3.08 -3.75 -5.51
C LEU A 39 3.06 -4.18 -4.04
N THR A 40 3.26 -5.48 -3.77
CA THR A 40 3.06 -6.05 -2.44
C THR A 40 4.34 -6.19 -1.62
N GLU A 41 5.53 -6.11 -2.22
CA GLU A 41 6.80 -6.14 -1.48
C GLU A 41 6.89 -5.08 -0.37
N PHE A 42 6.51 -3.84 -0.67
CA PHE A 42 6.54 -2.76 0.32
C PHE A 42 5.51 -2.97 1.44
N PRO A 43 4.21 -3.20 1.15
CA PRO A 43 3.25 -3.59 2.18
C PRO A 43 3.69 -4.80 3.01
N LEU A 44 4.19 -5.86 2.38
CA LEU A 44 4.62 -7.07 3.07
C LEU A 44 5.76 -6.79 4.06
N ASN A 45 6.70 -5.90 3.73
CA ASN A 45 7.73 -5.47 4.66
C ASN A 45 7.17 -4.72 5.88
N LEU A 46 6.06 -3.97 5.71
CA LEU A 46 5.36 -3.35 6.83
C LEU A 46 4.70 -4.40 7.71
N GLU A 47 4.10 -5.44 7.14
CA GLU A 47 3.53 -6.55 7.92
C GLU A 47 4.61 -7.24 8.78
N TYR A 48 5.81 -7.48 8.23
CA TYR A 48 6.94 -8.01 9.02
C TYR A 48 7.36 -7.07 10.15
N LEU A 49 7.44 -5.76 9.85
CA LEU A 49 7.77 -4.75 10.85
C LEU A 49 6.75 -4.73 11.99
N GLU A 50 5.46 -4.71 11.66
CA GLU A 50 4.37 -4.65 12.62
C GLU A 50 4.26 -5.93 13.45
N ALA A 51 4.40 -7.10 12.81
CA ALA A 51 4.45 -8.39 13.50
C ALA A 51 5.58 -8.42 14.54
N GLU A 52 6.81 -8.07 14.15
CA GLU A 52 7.95 -8.00 15.05
C GLU A 52 7.72 -6.98 16.17
N TYR A 53 7.22 -5.80 15.83
CA TYR A 53 6.96 -4.73 16.79
C TYR A 53 5.96 -5.16 17.86
N PHE A 54 4.82 -5.72 17.47
CA PHE A 54 3.78 -6.15 18.42
C PHE A 54 4.17 -7.39 19.21
N LEU A 55 4.87 -8.36 18.59
CA LEU A 55 5.38 -9.54 19.28
C LEU A 55 6.40 -9.18 20.36
N PHE A 56 7.37 -8.31 20.03
CA PHE A 56 8.32 -7.85 21.04
C PHE A 56 7.62 -7.02 22.12
N ALA A 57 6.73 -6.09 21.76
CA ALA A 57 6.02 -5.28 22.74
C ALA A 57 5.23 -6.12 23.76
N SER A 58 4.52 -7.15 23.30
CA SER A 58 3.67 -8.00 24.16
C SER A 58 4.42 -9.15 24.85
N MET A 59 5.26 -9.87 24.11
CA MET A 59 5.87 -11.13 24.56
C MET A 59 7.37 -11.00 24.87
N GLY A 60 8.05 -10.01 24.29
CA GLY A 60 9.50 -9.84 24.41
C GLY A 60 10.33 -10.77 23.52
N ARG A 61 9.72 -11.34 22.48
CA ARG A 61 10.34 -12.25 21.52
C ARG A 61 9.73 -12.03 20.14
N GLY A 62 10.49 -12.28 19.09
CA GLY A 62 10.11 -11.96 17.71
C GLY A 62 9.45 -13.10 16.94
N LEU A 63 9.27 -12.89 15.63
CA LEU A 63 8.58 -13.80 14.72
C LEU A 63 9.22 -15.19 14.72
N ASP A 64 10.55 -15.27 14.74
CA ASP A 64 11.30 -16.54 14.78
C ASP A 64 10.90 -17.46 15.95
N SER A 65 10.40 -16.89 17.04
CA SER A 65 9.97 -17.67 18.20
C SER A 65 8.55 -18.22 18.10
N VAL A 66 7.71 -17.64 17.24
CA VAL A 66 6.28 -17.96 17.10
C VAL A 66 6.01 -18.66 15.77
N ARG A 67 6.67 -18.22 14.69
CA ARG A 67 6.60 -18.75 13.33
C ARG A 67 7.96 -18.63 12.61
N PRO A 68 8.92 -19.52 12.92
CA PRO A 68 10.25 -19.51 12.29
C PRO A 68 10.22 -19.80 10.78
N ASP A 69 9.11 -20.34 10.27
CA ASP A 69 8.90 -20.64 8.85
C ASP A 69 8.61 -19.40 7.99
N LEU A 70 8.31 -18.25 8.60
CA LEU A 70 7.88 -17.05 7.87
C LEU A 70 9.00 -16.06 7.57
N ALA A 71 10.03 -15.96 8.41
CA ALA A 71 11.09 -14.97 8.23
C ALA A 71 12.08 -15.28 7.08
N ASP A 72 12.01 -16.49 6.50
CA ASP A 72 12.87 -16.97 5.40
C ASP A 72 14.38 -16.72 5.62
N GLY A 73 14.83 -16.82 6.87
CA GLY A 73 16.23 -16.59 7.26
C GLY A 73 16.64 -15.11 7.34
N GLY A 74 15.69 -14.18 7.30
CA GLY A 74 15.92 -12.76 7.58
C GLY A 74 16.46 -12.52 8.99
N PRO A 75 17.23 -11.45 9.21
CA PRO A 75 17.79 -11.16 10.52
C PRO A 75 16.69 -10.70 11.50
N PRO A 76 16.78 -11.09 12.79
CA PRO A 76 15.86 -10.57 13.79
C PRO A 76 16.09 -9.06 14.03
N PRO A 77 15.06 -8.34 14.53
CA PRO A 77 15.19 -6.92 14.80
C PRO A 77 16.21 -6.63 15.91
N ILE A 78 16.99 -5.56 15.75
CA ILE A 78 18.03 -5.17 16.70
C ILE A 78 17.45 -4.22 17.75
N GLY A 79 17.66 -4.56 19.03
CA GLY A 79 17.30 -3.68 20.15
C GLY A 79 15.83 -3.73 20.57
N ALA A 80 15.02 -4.61 19.98
CA ALA A 80 13.64 -4.82 20.36
C ALA A 80 13.53 -5.35 21.81
N LYS A 81 12.55 -4.86 22.56
CA LYS A 81 12.36 -5.16 23.98
C LYS A 81 10.89 -5.29 24.32
N LYS A 82 10.61 -6.06 25.38
CA LYS A 82 9.28 -6.13 25.96
C LYS A 82 8.84 -4.77 26.51
N ALA A 83 7.62 -4.35 26.18
CA ALA A 83 7.02 -3.14 26.70
C ALA A 83 6.39 -3.37 28.08
N ASN A 84 6.35 -2.33 28.91
CA ASN A 84 5.66 -2.36 30.19
C ASN A 84 4.18 -1.99 29.98
N LEU A 85 3.36 -2.99 29.67
CA LEU A 85 1.94 -2.82 29.33
C LEU A 85 1.05 -3.31 30.47
N THR A 86 -0.14 -2.69 30.62
CA THR A 86 -1.21 -3.24 31.45
C THR A 86 -1.70 -4.57 30.88
N SER A 87 -2.41 -5.38 31.69
CA SER A 87 -2.93 -6.67 31.22
C SER A 87 -3.84 -6.53 30.00
N LEU A 88 -4.73 -5.53 29.98
CA LEU A 88 -5.63 -5.31 28.84
C LEU A 88 -4.86 -4.89 27.58
N THR A 89 -3.94 -3.93 27.71
CA THR A 89 -3.14 -3.49 26.56
C THR A 89 -2.24 -4.60 26.04
N ASN A 90 -1.66 -5.41 26.93
CA ASN A 90 -0.83 -6.54 26.53
C ASN A 90 -1.62 -7.56 25.70
N ASP A 91 -2.86 -7.87 26.10
CA ASP A 91 -3.74 -8.76 25.36
C ASP A 91 -4.08 -8.19 23.97
N ILE A 92 -4.48 -6.92 23.89
CA ILE A 92 -4.77 -6.25 22.60
C ILE A 92 -3.55 -6.28 21.68
N ILE A 93 -2.36 -5.93 22.19
CA ILE A 93 -1.13 -5.94 21.39
C ILE A 93 -0.74 -7.37 20.96
N THR A 94 -1.04 -8.38 21.78
CA THR A 94 -0.86 -9.78 21.39
C THR A 94 -1.81 -10.16 20.24
N GLN A 95 -3.06 -9.66 20.26
CA GLN A 95 -4.00 -9.89 19.17
C GLN A 95 -3.55 -9.22 17.86
N PHE A 96 -3.05 -7.98 17.92
CA PHE A 96 -2.47 -7.29 16.75
C PHE A 96 -1.29 -8.09 16.17
N ALA A 97 -0.36 -8.56 17.02
CA ALA A 97 0.74 -9.41 16.58
C ALA A 97 0.26 -10.63 15.78
N TYR A 98 -0.83 -11.29 16.21
CA TYR A 98 -1.39 -12.43 15.49
C TYR A 98 -2.12 -12.06 14.19
N GLN A 99 -2.67 -10.85 14.08
CA GLN A 99 -3.26 -10.34 12.84
C GLN A 99 -2.18 -10.14 11.77
N GLU A 100 -1.05 -9.51 12.12
CA GLU A 100 0.03 -9.26 11.15
C GLU A 100 0.73 -10.56 10.72
N ILE A 101 0.89 -11.52 11.64
CA ILE A 101 1.33 -12.87 11.26
C ILE A 101 0.34 -13.50 10.26
N GLY A 102 -0.95 -13.23 10.42
CA GLY A 102 -2.00 -13.64 9.49
C GLY A 102 -1.78 -13.03 8.09
N HIS A 103 -1.56 -11.72 8.01
CA HIS A 103 -1.28 -11.00 6.76
C HIS A 103 -0.03 -11.57 6.04
N ILE A 104 1.07 -11.80 6.76
CA ILE A 104 2.30 -12.38 6.19
C ILE A 104 2.02 -13.75 5.56
N ARG A 105 1.22 -14.61 6.22
CA ARG A 105 0.95 -15.98 5.73
C ARG A 105 0.17 -16.01 4.42
N VAL A 106 -0.81 -15.12 4.28
CA VAL A 106 -1.66 -15.10 3.09
C VAL A 106 -1.06 -14.29 1.95
N ARG A 107 0.08 -13.60 2.18
CA ARG A 107 0.79 -12.73 1.24
C ARG A 107 -0.19 -11.78 0.55
N CYS A 108 -0.52 -10.68 1.24
CA CYS A 108 -1.26 -9.55 0.67
C CYS A 108 -0.67 -9.10 -0.67
#